data_AF-A0A9X3CH31-F1
#
_entry.id   AF-A0A9X3CH31-F1
#
_cell.length_a   1.000
_cell.length_b   1.000
_cell.length_c   1.000
_cell.angle_alpha   90.00
_cell.angle_beta   90.00
_cell.angle_gamma   90.00
#
_symmetry.space_group_name_H-M   'P 1'
#
loop_
_entity.id
_entity.type
_entity.pdbx_description
1 polymer ?
#
loop_
_entity_poly.entity_id
_entity_poly.type
_entity_poly.pdbx_seq_one_letter_code
_entity_poly.pdbx_strand_id
1 'polypeptide(L)'
;MHSSYSYPIGTSGEKWGQEERKAWRAQTTIKREYQQEVVPKIKALASEFLVEQYGALSYDEQRYPLFCIKSPNWDDNKPTVLVTGGVHGYETSGVHGALKFVETQAQHYSQYFNIVVAPCVSPWGYETINRWNPNAVDPNRSFYQDSPAEESANLMKLVSTLGDVLIHIDLHETTDTDETEFRPALAARDGIEYIEGMIPDGFYTVGDTENPVPDFQAAVIESVRKVTHIAPA
;
A
#
# COMPACT_ATOMS: atom_id res chain seq x y z
N MET A 1 -11.15 28.33 3.39
CA MET A 1 -12.55 28.36 3.86
C MET A 1 -12.64 27.39 5.02
N HIS A 2 -13.18 27.78 6.17
CA HIS A 2 -13.37 26.86 7.29
C HIS A 2 -14.50 25.88 6.92
N SER A 3 -14.18 24.61 6.80
CA SER A 3 -15.16 23.57 6.53
C SER A 3 -16.00 23.33 7.79
N SER A 4 -17.33 23.34 7.68
CA SER A 4 -18.26 23.01 8.76
C SER A 4 -18.43 21.49 8.96
N TYR A 5 -17.60 20.67 8.31
CA TYR A 5 -17.68 19.23 8.39
C TYR A 5 -17.07 18.74 9.70
N SER A 6 -17.87 18.03 10.51
CA SER A 6 -17.37 17.28 11.66
C SER A 6 -17.47 15.78 11.36
N TYR A 7 -16.36 15.07 11.55
CA TYR A 7 -16.38 13.61 11.49
C TYR A 7 -17.26 13.06 12.63
N PRO A 8 -18.01 11.96 12.43
CA PRO A 8 -19.00 11.47 13.41
C PRO A 8 -18.41 10.88 14.70
N ILE A 9 -17.08 10.74 14.80
CA ILE A 9 -16.39 10.15 15.96
C ILE A 9 -15.38 11.14 16.54
N GLY A 10 -15.38 11.26 17.86
CA GLY A 10 -14.46 12.08 18.64
C GLY A 10 -14.99 13.48 18.94
N THR A 11 -14.20 14.23 19.70
CA THR A 11 -14.49 15.62 20.07
C THR A 11 -13.54 16.55 19.31
N SER A 12 -14.07 17.63 18.72
CA SER A 12 -13.25 18.61 17.99
C SER A 12 -12.13 19.18 18.89
N GLY A 13 -10.89 19.14 18.40
CA GLY A 13 -9.70 19.57 19.14
C GLY A 13 -9.11 18.53 20.10
N GLU A 14 -9.74 17.36 20.27
CA GLU A 14 -9.25 16.29 21.13
C GLU A 14 -8.81 15.08 20.30
N LYS A 15 -7.62 14.56 20.60
CA LYS A 15 -7.12 13.32 19.97
C LYS A 15 -7.97 12.14 20.38
N TRP A 16 -8.22 11.23 19.45
CA TRP A 16 -8.89 9.97 19.74
C TRP A 16 -8.12 9.14 20.77
N GLY A 17 -8.84 8.74 21.81
CA GLY A 17 -8.44 7.70 22.73
C GLY A 17 -8.78 6.30 22.21
N GLN A 18 -8.79 5.34 23.12
CA GLN A 18 -9.09 3.94 22.78
C GLN A 18 -10.57 3.72 22.44
N GLU A 19 -11.48 4.46 23.05
CA GLU A 19 -12.92 4.28 22.83
C GLU A 19 -13.35 4.80 21.46
N GLU A 20 -12.80 5.93 21.00
CA GLU A 20 -13.02 6.45 19.66
C GLU A 20 -12.47 5.50 18.58
N ARG A 21 -11.28 4.94 18.80
CA ARG A 21 -10.69 3.94 17.88
C ARG A 21 -11.53 2.67 17.79
N LYS A 22 -12.06 2.17 18.92
CA LYS A 22 -13.00 1.04 18.94
C LYS A 22 -14.29 1.37 18.22
N ALA A 23 -14.86 2.57 18.45
CA ALA A 23 -16.06 3.03 17.78
C ALA A 23 -15.86 3.11 16.26
N TRP A 24 -14.72 3.63 15.81
CA TRP A 24 -14.36 3.67 14.39
C TRP A 24 -14.24 2.26 13.81
N ARG A 25 -13.49 1.37 14.47
CA ARG A 25 -13.34 -0.02 14.03
C ARG A 25 -14.68 -0.73 13.91
N ALA A 26 -15.61 -0.49 14.83
CA ALA A 26 -16.95 -1.09 14.81
C ALA A 26 -17.83 -0.64 13.63
N GLN A 27 -17.50 0.48 12.97
CA GLN A 27 -18.19 0.93 11.75
C GLN A 27 -17.64 0.27 10.49
N THR A 28 -16.47 -0.39 10.58
CA THR A 28 -15.86 -1.06 9.42
C THR A 28 -16.51 -2.42 9.16
N THR A 29 -16.75 -2.72 7.89
CA THR A 29 -17.33 -4.00 7.44
C THR A 29 -16.54 -4.53 6.25
N ILE A 30 -16.53 -5.84 6.08
CA ILE A 30 -15.96 -6.49 4.90
C ILE A 30 -16.84 -6.19 3.68
N LYS A 31 -16.24 -5.65 2.62
CA LYS A 31 -16.87 -5.25 1.36
C LYS A 31 -16.39 -6.09 0.18
N ARG A 32 -15.20 -6.68 0.29
CA ARG A 32 -14.59 -7.63 -0.65
C ARG A 32 -13.69 -8.59 0.13
N GLU A 33 -13.32 -9.71 -0.46
CA GLU A 33 -12.55 -10.74 0.27
C GLU A 33 -11.17 -10.98 -0.34
N TYR A 34 -10.13 -10.78 0.48
CA TYR A 34 -8.73 -11.03 0.14
C TYR A 34 -8.50 -12.49 -0.27
N GLN A 35 -9.15 -13.41 0.44
CA GLN A 35 -9.10 -14.86 0.17
C GLN A 35 -9.74 -15.26 -1.16
N GLN A 36 -10.59 -14.40 -1.74
CA GLN A 36 -11.24 -14.66 -3.03
C GLN A 36 -10.58 -13.90 -4.18
N GLU A 37 -10.21 -12.64 -3.95
CA GLU A 37 -9.78 -11.75 -5.03
C GLU A 37 -8.27 -11.68 -5.22
N VAL A 38 -7.48 -12.04 -4.19
CA VAL A 38 -6.03 -11.84 -4.18
C VAL A 38 -5.27 -13.15 -3.98
N VAL A 39 -5.56 -13.89 -2.89
CA VAL A 39 -4.84 -15.13 -2.56
C VAL A 39 -4.86 -16.17 -3.71
N PRO A 40 -5.99 -16.43 -4.39
CA PRO A 40 -6.01 -17.39 -5.50
C PRO A 40 -5.12 -16.95 -6.66
N LYS A 41 -5.06 -15.64 -6.96
CA LYS A 41 -4.19 -15.08 -8.01
C LYS A 41 -2.72 -15.25 -7.66
N ILE A 42 -2.35 -15.01 -6.40
CA ILE A 42 -0.97 -15.24 -5.91
C ILE A 42 -0.60 -16.73 -6.06
N LYS A 43 -1.46 -17.63 -5.59
CA LYS A 43 -1.20 -19.08 -5.65
C LYS A 43 -1.10 -19.61 -7.07
N ALA A 44 -1.87 -19.05 -8.01
CA ALA A 44 -1.80 -19.42 -9.41
C ALA A 44 -0.43 -19.12 -10.05
N LEU A 45 0.32 -18.15 -9.52
CA LEU A 45 1.65 -17.78 -10.01
C LEU A 45 2.77 -18.71 -9.53
N ALA A 46 2.48 -19.65 -8.62
CA ALA A 46 3.47 -20.58 -8.05
C ALA A 46 4.04 -21.60 -9.05
N SER A 47 3.44 -21.73 -10.26
CA SER A 47 4.01 -22.56 -11.33
C SER A 47 5.24 -21.94 -12.00
N GLU A 48 5.37 -20.62 -11.95
CA GLU A 48 6.42 -19.85 -12.65
C GLU A 48 7.32 -19.06 -11.70
N PHE A 49 6.82 -18.75 -10.50
CA PHE A 49 7.49 -17.93 -9.51
C PHE A 49 7.58 -18.63 -8.15
N LEU A 50 8.50 -18.16 -7.31
CA LEU A 50 8.60 -18.59 -5.92
C LEU A 50 7.63 -17.77 -5.07
N VAL A 51 6.55 -18.40 -4.62
CA VAL A 51 5.57 -17.77 -3.71
C VAL A 51 5.92 -18.13 -2.27
N GLU A 52 6.16 -17.13 -1.45
CA GLU A 52 6.50 -17.29 -0.03
C GLU A 52 5.50 -16.53 0.85
N GLN A 53 5.11 -17.13 1.97
CA GLN A 53 4.41 -16.43 3.03
C GLN A 53 5.44 -15.80 3.96
N TYR A 54 5.54 -14.47 3.99
CA TYR A 54 6.52 -13.76 4.82
C TYR A 54 5.98 -13.37 6.21
N GLY A 55 4.67 -13.49 6.42
CA GLY A 55 4.03 -13.18 7.69
C GLY A 55 2.53 -13.48 7.69
N ALA A 56 1.84 -13.04 8.74
CA ALA A 56 0.39 -12.99 8.85
C ALA A 56 0.02 -11.88 9.85
N LEU A 57 -1.18 -11.32 9.74
CA LEU A 57 -1.66 -10.30 10.70
C LEU A 57 -2.34 -10.99 11.89
N SER A 58 -1.92 -10.63 13.10
CA SER A 58 -2.36 -11.28 14.35
C SER A 58 -3.86 -11.15 14.63
N TYR A 59 -4.53 -10.17 14.02
CA TYR A 59 -5.98 -10.00 14.19
C TYR A 59 -6.81 -11.15 13.60
N ASP A 60 -6.30 -11.84 12.58
CA ASP A 60 -6.85 -13.08 12.00
C ASP A 60 -5.80 -13.71 11.05
N GLU A 61 -4.88 -14.52 11.60
CA GLU A 61 -3.73 -15.04 10.85
C GLU A 61 -4.12 -15.94 9.68
N GLN A 62 -5.24 -16.68 9.82
CA GLN A 62 -5.73 -17.57 8.77
C GLN A 62 -6.34 -16.76 7.62
N ARG A 63 -7.07 -15.69 7.94
CA ARG A 63 -7.70 -14.81 6.93
C ARG A 63 -6.69 -13.88 6.28
N TYR A 64 -5.64 -13.46 6.99
CA TYR A 64 -4.68 -12.46 6.52
C TYR A 64 -3.21 -12.97 6.49
N PRO A 65 -2.90 -14.07 5.79
CA PRO A 65 -1.52 -14.41 5.46
C PRO A 65 -0.94 -13.38 4.49
N LEU A 66 0.32 -13.00 4.70
CA LEU A 66 1.04 -12.05 3.86
C LEU A 66 2.00 -12.78 2.94
N PHE A 67 1.88 -12.56 1.63
CA PHE A 67 2.69 -13.25 0.62
C PHE A 67 3.59 -12.30 -0.15
N CYS A 68 4.77 -12.79 -0.53
CA CYS A 68 5.59 -12.22 -1.57
C CYS A 68 5.84 -13.22 -2.69
N ILE A 69 6.10 -12.71 -3.88
CA ILE A 69 6.37 -13.47 -5.09
C ILE A 69 7.75 -13.08 -5.58
N LYS A 70 8.65 -14.05 -5.76
CA LYS A 70 10.02 -13.83 -6.20
C LYS A 70 10.25 -14.45 -7.58
N SER A 71 11.04 -13.78 -8.41
CA SER A 71 11.52 -14.38 -9.66
C SER A 71 12.33 -15.66 -9.39
N PRO A 72 12.29 -16.67 -10.27
CA PRO A 72 13.14 -17.84 -10.13
C PRO A 72 14.61 -17.50 -10.45
N ASN A 73 15.53 -18.41 -10.10
CA ASN A 73 16.95 -18.36 -10.48
C ASN A 73 17.67 -17.05 -10.11
N TRP A 74 17.61 -16.68 -8.83
CA TRP A 74 18.33 -15.50 -8.33
C TRP A 74 19.84 -15.62 -8.57
N ASP A 75 20.43 -14.50 -8.96
CA ASP A 75 21.86 -14.37 -9.28
C ASP A 75 22.42 -13.16 -8.55
N ASP A 76 23.48 -13.36 -7.76
CA ASP A 76 24.12 -12.31 -6.96
C ASP A 76 24.71 -11.18 -7.83
N ASN A 77 24.89 -11.41 -9.15
CA ASN A 77 25.33 -10.38 -10.09
C ASN A 77 24.18 -9.51 -10.63
N LYS A 78 22.92 -9.86 -10.35
CA LYS A 78 21.75 -9.07 -10.76
C LYS A 78 21.28 -8.17 -9.63
N PRO A 79 20.95 -6.90 -9.92
CA PRO A 79 20.35 -6.03 -8.91
C PRO A 79 18.94 -6.50 -8.52
N THR A 80 18.58 -6.26 -7.25
CA THR A 80 17.25 -6.57 -6.72
C THR A 80 16.28 -5.42 -6.95
N VAL A 81 15.06 -5.73 -7.38
CA VAL A 81 13.94 -4.79 -7.54
C VAL A 81 12.78 -5.25 -6.66
N LEU A 82 12.21 -4.31 -5.90
CA LEU A 82 11.04 -4.51 -5.05
C LEU A 82 9.84 -3.76 -5.62
N VAL A 83 8.69 -4.46 -5.71
CA VAL A 83 7.40 -3.85 -6.00
C VAL A 83 6.45 -4.14 -4.85
N THR A 84 5.85 -3.11 -4.27
CA THR A 84 4.85 -3.26 -3.21
C THR A 84 3.51 -2.70 -3.67
N GLY A 85 2.43 -3.33 -3.24
CA GLY A 85 1.06 -2.90 -3.51
C GLY A 85 0.19 -3.09 -2.27
N GLY A 86 -0.85 -2.27 -2.16
CA GLY A 86 -1.81 -2.38 -1.07
C GLY A 86 -1.21 -2.09 0.31
N VAL A 87 -0.23 -1.18 0.41
CA VAL A 87 0.18 -0.58 1.68
C VAL A 87 -1.03 0.11 2.32
N HIS A 88 -1.83 0.83 1.52
CA HIS A 88 -3.21 1.11 1.87
C HIS A 88 -4.12 0.14 1.13
N GLY A 89 -4.92 -0.62 1.85
CA GLY A 89 -5.67 -1.70 1.22
C GLY A 89 -6.86 -1.23 0.37
N TYR A 90 -7.43 -0.04 0.63
CA TYR A 90 -8.49 0.51 -0.21
C TYR A 90 -8.02 0.77 -1.65
N GLU A 91 -6.72 0.99 -1.83
CA GLU A 91 -6.08 1.36 -3.09
C GLU A 91 -5.96 0.14 -4.02
N THR A 92 -7.02 -0.06 -4.81
CA THR A 92 -7.29 -1.32 -5.51
C THR A 92 -6.31 -1.55 -6.64
N SER A 93 -5.97 -0.50 -7.40
CA SER A 93 -5.06 -0.62 -8.53
C SER A 93 -3.64 -0.97 -8.09
N GLY A 94 -3.21 -0.58 -6.89
CA GLY A 94 -1.91 -0.98 -6.34
C GLY A 94 -1.79 -2.50 -6.18
N VAL A 95 -2.82 -3.12 -5.62
CA VAL A 95 -2.86 -4.58 -5.43
C VAL A 95 -2.91 -5.33 -6.76
N HIS A 96 -3.88 -4.99 -7.61
CA HIS A 96 -4.07 -5.72 -8.86
C HIS A 96 -3.02 -5.36 -9.93
N GLY A 97 -2.45 -4.17 -9.88
CA GLY A 97 -1.33 -3.74 -10.71
C GLY A 97 -0.06 -4.53 -10.40
N ALA A 98 0.27 -4.73 -9.12
CA ALA A 98 1.38 -5.58 -8.69
C ALA A 98 1.21 -7.03 -9.20
N LEU A 99 0.01 -7.62 -9.04
CA LEU A 99 -0.29 -8.96 -9.55
C LEU A 99 -0.20 -9.02 -11.09
N LYS A 100 -0.72 -8.01 -11.78
CA LYS A 100 -0.72 -7.95 -13.24
C LYS A 100 0.70 -7.82 -13.79
N PHE A 101 1.57 -7.07 -13.10
CA PHE A 101 2.99 -6.99 -13.44
C PHE A 101 3.66 -8.37 -13.35
N VAL A 102 3.41 -9.13 -12.28
CA VAL A 102 3.96 -10.50 -12.16
C VAL A 102 3.45 -11.39 -13.29
N GLU A 103 2.14 -11.39 -13.54
CA GLU A 103 1.49 -12.22 -14.56
C GLU A 103 2.01 -11.94 -15.98
N THR A 104 2.38 -10.70 -16.29
CA THR A 104 2.61 -10.28 -17.69
C THR A 104 4.01 -9.79 -18.01
N GLN A 105 4.77 -9.28 -17.03
CA GLN A 105 6.03 -8.59 -17.27
C GLN A 105 7.20 -9.15 -16.44
N ALA A 106 6.97 -9.64 -15.22
CA ALA A 106 8.06 -10.03 -14.33
C ALA A 106 8.98 -11.11 -14.92
N GLN A 107 8.43 -12.07 -15.68
CA GLN A 107 9.25 -13.09 -16.35
C GLN A 107 10.17 -12.51 -17.43
N HIS A 108 9.75 -11.46 -18.13
CA HIS A 108 10.60 -10.77 -19.09
C HIS A 108 11.76 -10.05 -18.37
N TYR A 109 11.46 -9.36 -17.26
CA TYR A 109 12.47 -8.57 -16.55
C TYR A 109 13.37 -9.40 -15.63
N SER A 110 13.01 -10.64 -15.28
CA SER A 110 13.83 -11.54 -14.43
C SER A 110 15.18 -11.93 -15.07
N GLN A 111 15.32 -11.74 -16.39
CA GLN A 111 16.61 -11.89 -17.06
C GLN A 111 17.62 -10.81 -16.64
N TYR A 112 17.14 -9.64 -16.18
CA TYR A 112 17.97 -8.50 -15.78
C TYR A 112 18.02 -8.29 -14.26
N PHE A 113 16.95 -8.64 -13.54
CA PHE A 113 16.77 -8.32 -12.13
C PHE A 113 16.39 -9.55 -11.30
N ASN A 114 16.77 -9.53 -10.02
CA ASN A 114 16.12 -10.33 -8.98
C ASN A 114 14.86 -9.57 -8.54
N ILE A 115 13.66 -10.09 -8.84
CA ILE A 115 12.40 -9.37 -8.61
C ILE A 115 11.70 -9.93 -7.37
N VAL A 116 11.25 -9.05 -6.49
CA VAL A 116 10.36 -9.36 -5.35
C VAL A 116 9.11 -8.51 -5.46
N VAL A 117 7.93 -9.12 -5.34
CA VAL A 117 6.64 -8.43 -5.32
C VAL A 117 5.86 -8.80 -4.07
N ALA A 118 5.48 -7.81 -3.25
CA ALA A 118 4.52 -7.97 -2.16
C ALA A 118 3.19 -7.28 -2.55
N PRO A 119 2.25 -8.01 -3.18
CA PRO A 119 1.12 -7.40 -3.88
C PRO A 119 0.03 -6.85 -2.95
N CYS A 120 -0.05 -7.30 -1.70
CA CYS A 120 -1.03 -6.79 -0.74
C CYS A 120 -0.42 -6.80 0.66
N VAL A 121 0.03 -5.63 1.11
CA VAL A 121 0.67 -5.44 2.42
C VAL A 121 -0.39 -5.36 3.54
N SER A 122 -1.56 -4.79 3.25
CA SER A 122 -2.62 -4.52 4.23
C SER A 122 -3.96 -5.20 3.86
N PRO A 123 -4.06 -6.54 3.92
CA PRO A 123 -5.23 -7.29 3.46
C PRO A 123 -6.52 -6.97 4.24
N TRP A 124 -6.46 -6.60 5.53
CA TRP A 124 -7.65 -6.11 6.25
C TRP A 124 -8.17 -4.79 5.68
N GLY A 125 -7.27 -3.85 5.38
CA GLY A 125 -7.62 -2.60 4.72
C GLY A 125 -8.18 -2.84 3.32
N TYR A 126 -7.74 -3.91 2.65
CA TYR A 126 -8.28 -4.32 1.37
C TYR A 126 -9.72 -4.75 1.49
N GLU A 127 -10.02 -5.65 2.42
CA GLU A 127 -11.37 -6.17 2.60
C GLU A 127 -12.37 -5.10 3.05
N THR A 128 -11.94 -4.19 3.92
CA THR A 128 -12.82 -3.18 4.52
C THR A 128 -12.87 -1.85 3.75
N ILE A 129 -12.02 -1.71 2.72
CA ILE A 129 -11.80 -0.45 1.98
C ILE A 129 -11.39 0.64 2.96
N ASN A 130 -10.22 0.45 3.60
CA ASN A 130 -9.65 1.38 4.56
C ASN A 130 -8.19 1.72 4.26
N ARG A 131 -7.84 2.96 4.63
CA ARG A 131 -6.46 3.46 4.68
C ARG A 131 -5.68 2.94 5.89
N TRP A 132 -6.32 2.92 7.05
CA TRP A 132 -5.70 2.45 8.29
C TRP A 132 -5.84 0.94 8.48
N ASN A 133 -5.10 0.42 9.45
CA ASN A 133 -5.30 -0.93 9.99
C ASN A 133 -6.36 -0.93 11.11
N PRO A 134 -6.72 -2.10 11.69
CA PRO A 134 -7.77 -2.19 12.72
C PRO A 134 -7.53 -1.38 14.00
N ASN A 135 -6.34 -0.80 14.20
CA ASN A 135 -5.99 0.03 15.35
C ASN A 135 -6.01 1.54 15.01
N ALA A 136 -6.53 1.92 13.84
CA ALA A 136 -6.48 3.29 13.32
C ALA A 136 -5.05 3.83 13.15
N VAL A 137 -4.12 2.95 12.74
CA VAL A 137 -2.73 3.27 12.40
C VAL A 137 -2.58 3.26 10.88
N ASP A 138 -1.86 4.24 10.33
CA ASP A 138 -1.55 4.33 8.89
C ASP A 138 -0.26 3.52 8.59
N PRO A 139 -0.33 2.42 7.83
CA PRO A 139 0.85 1.62 7.49
C PRO A 139 1.93 2.43 6.75
N ASN A 140 1.55 3.37 5.88
CA ASN A 140 2.47 4.22 5.13
C ASN A 140 3.03 5.41 5.95
N ARG A 141 2.75 5.43 7.26
CA ARG A 141 3.45 6.28 8.24
C ARG A 141 4.19 5.46 9.28
N SER A 142 4.28 4.14 9.09
CA SER A 142 4.73 3.18 10.10
C SER A 142 5.91 2.32 9.63
N PHE A 143 6.64 2.71 8.59
CA PHE A 143 7.87 2.04 8.14
C PHE A 143 9.10 2.49 8.93
N TYR A 144 9.18 2.07 10.20
CA TYR A 144 10.32 2.31 11.08
C TYR A 144 10.47 1.18 12.11
N GLN A 145 11.61 1.13 12.80
CA GLN A 145 11.89 0.13 13.83
C GLN A 145 10.84 0.17 14.96
N ASP A 146 10.37 -1.00 15.42
CA ASP A 146 9.31 -1.11 16.44
C ASP A 146 7.97 -0.49 15.96
N SER A 147 7.66 -0.69 14.68
CA SER A 147 6.43 -0.22 14.04
C SER A 147 5.17 -0.68 14.79
N PRO A 148 4.19 0.23 15.00
CA PRO A 148 2.87 -0.12 15.54
C PRO A 148 1.95 -0.79 14.52
N ALA A 149 2.35 -0.87 13.25
CA ALA A 149 1.62 -1.55 12.18
C ALA A 149 2.30 -2.87 11.85
N GLU A 150 1.63 -3.99 12.13
CA GLU A 150 2.13 -5.33 11.78
C GLU A 150 2.35 -5.48 10.26
N GLU A 151 1.53 -4.79 9.47
CA GLU A 151 1.66 -4.69 8.02
C GLU A 151 3.07 -4.20 7.62
N SER A 152 3.47 -3.04 8.15
CA SER A 152 4.77 -2.42 7.88
C SER A 152 5.92 -3.24 8.50
N ALA A 153 5.75 -3.73 9.73
CA ALA A 153 6.76 -4.52 10.42
C ALA A 153 7.12 -5.82 9.68
N ASN A 154 6.11 -6.57 9.22
CA ASN A 154 6.32 -7.80 8.46
C ASN A 154 7.00 -7.51 7.12
N LEU A 155 6.60 -6.44 6.41
CA LEU A 155 7.25 -6.07 5.14
C LEU A 155 8.71 -5.63 5.36
N MET A 156 9.00 -4.82 6.37
CA MET A 156 10.39 -4.45 6.70
C MET A 156 11.26 -5.68 7.02
N LYS A 157 10.70 -6.66 7.74
CA LYS A 157 11.37 -7.93 8.02
C LYS A 157 11.67 -8.69 6.72
N LEU A 158 10.72 -8.77 5.77
CA LEU A 158 10.98 -9.33 4.45
C LEU A 158 12.10 -8.57 3.73
N VAL A 159 12.02 -7.24 3.65
CA VAL A 159 13.00 -6.40 2.93
C VAL A 159 14.41 -6.57 3.51
N SER A 160 14.54 -6.72 4.83
CA SER A 160 15.84 -6.97 5.47
C SER A 160 16.56 -8.25 5.00
N THR A 161 15.82 -9.19 4.38
CA THR A 161 16.39 -10.44 3.82
C THR A 161 16.87 -10.32 2.38
N LEU A 162 16.57 -9.20 1.70
CA LEU A 162 16.79 -9.05 0.26
C LEU A 162 18.17 -8.50 -0.12
N GLY A 163 18.95 -8.03 0.86
CA GLY A 163 20.18 -7.29 0.60
C GLY A 163 19.90 -5.89 0.03
N ASP A 164 20.80 -5.39 -0.81
CA ASP A 164 20.65 -4.08 -1.44
C ASP A 164 19.56 -4.10 -2.53
N VAL A 165 18.56 -3.25 -2.36
CA VAL A 165 17.47 -3.05 -3.33
C VAL A 165 17.83 -1.84 -4.21
N LEU A 166 17.99 -2.07 -5.52
CA LEU A 166 18.32 -1.02 -6.48
C LEU A 166 17.13 -0.08 -6.72
N ILE A 167 15.93 -0.65 -6.88
CA ILE A 167 14.69 0.08 -7.13
C ILE A 167 13.60 -0.49 -6.24
N HIS A 168 12.87 0.37 -5.54
CA HIS A 168 11.61 0.06 -4.89
C HIS A 168 10.51 0.94 -5.48
N ILE A 169 9.46 0.32 -6.02
CA ILE A 169 8.25 1.00 -6.51
C ILE A 169 7.09 0.58 -5.62
N ASP A 170 6.47 1.55 -4.94
CA ASP A 170 5.27 1.34 -4.14
C ASP A 170 4.04 1.88 -4.87
N LEU A 171 3.08 1.00 -5.13
CA LEU A 171 1.92 1.30 -5.97
C LEU A 171 0.77 1.84 -5.13
N HIS A 172 0.45 3.11 -5.36
CA HIS A 172 -0.61 3.83 -4.70
C HIS A 172 -1.62 4.44 -5.68
N GLU A 173 -2.81 4.78 -5.18
CA GLU A 173 -3.79 5.63 -5.87
C GLU A 173 -4.34 6.70 -4.91
N THR A 174 -4.71 7.86 -5.46
CA THR A 174 -5.44 8.90 -4.71
C THR A 174 -6.87 8.91 -5.19
N THR A 175 -7.83 8.86 -4.28
CA THR A 175 -9.25 8.72 -4.62
C THR A 175 -10.07 9.87 -4.04
N ASP A 176 -11.30 10.06 -4.52
CA ASP A 176 -12.24 11.01 -3.91
C ASP A 176 -12.52 10.68 -2.42
N THR A 177 -12.35 9.41 -2.02
CA THR A 177 -12.50 9.00 -0.60
C THR A 177 -11.32 9.44 0.27
N ASP A 178 -10.17 9.82 -0.30
CA ASP A 178 -9.15 10.53 0.48
C ASP A 178 -9.69 11.84 1.02
N GLU A 179 -10.43 12.60 0.22
CA GLU A 179 -11.02 13.87 0.66
C GLU A 179 -12.30 13.70 1.46
N THR A 180 -13.16 12.75 1.07
CA THR A 180 -14.51 12.64 1.66
C THR A 180 -14.59 11.75 2.90
N GLU A 181 -13.62 10.85 3.12
CA GLU A 181 -13.60 9.93 4.26
C GLU A 181 -12.28 9.99 5.04
N PHE A 182 -11.12 9.78 4.40
CA PHE A 182 -9.88 9.52 5.13
C PHE A 182 -9.20 10.77 5.71
N ARG A 183 -9.13 11.89 4.98
CA ARG A 183 -8.58 13.17 5.50
C ARG A 183 -9.42 13.73 6.64
N PRO A 184 -10.78 13.75 6.56
CA PRO A 184 -11.59 14.16 7.70
C PRO A 184 -11.45 13.23 8.92
N ALA A 185 -11.42 11.90 8.71
CA ALA A 185 -11.18 10.94 9.79
C ALA A 185 -9.82 11.18 10.45
N LEU A 186 -8.77 11.43 9.66
CA LEU A 186 -7.42 11.73 10.15
C LEU A 186 -7.39 12.99 11.01
N ALA A 187 -8.03 14.06 10.55
CA ALA A 187 -8.12 15.30 11.30
C ALA A 187 -8.81 15.10 12.65
N ALA A 188 -9.94 14.39 12.66
CA ALA A 188 -10.67 14.04 13.87
C ALA A 188 -9.84 13.15 14.82
N ARG A 189 -9.15 12.15 14.28
CA ARG A 189 -8.27 11.26 15.06
C ARG A 189 -7.16 12.03 15.75
N ASP A 190 -6.55 12.98 15.05
CA ASP A 190 -5.40 13.73 15.53
C ASP A 190 -5.78 14.98 16.32
N GLY A 191 -7.09 15.25 16.47
CA GLY A 191 -7.61 16.42 17.19
C GLY A 191 -7.24 17.74 16.51
N ILE A 192 -7.05 17.71 15.19
CA ILE A 192 -6.67 18.88 14.39
C ILE A 192 -7.83 19.33 13.50
N GLU A 193 -7.79 20.59 13.09
CA GLU A 193 -8.76 21.09 12.14
C GLU A 193 -8.59 20.40 10.78
N TYR A 194 -9.70 19.95 10.20
CA TYR A 194 -9.72 19.49 8.83
C TYR A 194 -9.63 20.68 7.87
N ILE A 195 -8.63 20.63 7.00
CA ILE A 195 -8.44 21.58 5.91
C ILE A 195 -8.67 20.80 4.61
N GLU A 196 -9.66 21.25 3.84
CA GLU A 196 -9.97 20.65 2.54
C GLU A 196 -8.75 20.73 1.62
N GLY A 197 -8.36 19.57 1.09
CA GLY A 197 -7.27 19.46 0.14
C GLY A 197 -7.78 19.44 -1.30
N MET A 198 -6.87 19.08 -2.21
CA MET A 198 -7.23 18.78 -3.60
C MET A 198 -6.91 17.31 -3.90
N ILE A 199 -7.69 16.74 -4.81
CA ILE A 199 -7.39 15.47 -5.47
C ILE A 199 -6.78 15.82 -6.84
N PRO A 200 -5.50 15.47 -7.10
CA PRO A 200 -4.88 15.71 -8.39
C PRO A 200 -5.62 14.96 -9.50
N ASP A 201 -5.96 15.65 -10.60
CA ASP A 201 -6.65 15.05 -11.75
C ASP A 201 -5.67 14.36 -12.70
N GLY A 202 -5.27 13.14 -12.36
CA GLY A 202 -4.46 12.26 -13.21
C GLY A 202 -3.36 11.53 -12.44
N PHE A 203 -2.57 10.74 -13.17
CA PHE A 203 -1.43 10.03 -12.59
C PHE A 203 -0.31 11.02 -12.22
N TYR A 204 0.37 10.75 -11.11
CA TYR A 204 1.56 11.48 -10.68
C TYR A 204 2.49 10.53 -9.90
N THR A 205 3.73 10.96 -9.65
CA THR A 205 4.66 10.24 -8.79
C THR A 205 4.99 11.06 -7.55
N VAL A 206 5.37 10.38 -6.46
CA VAL A 206 5.90 10.99 -5.25
C VAL A 206 7.38 10.63 -5.15
N GLY A 207 8.25 11.63 -5.25
CA GLY A 207 9.69 11.46 -5.10
C GLY A 207 10.15 11.72 -3.66
N ASP A 208 11.20 11.04 -3.24
CA ASP A 208 11.90 11.33 -1.99
C ASP A 208 12.62 12.68 -2.12
N THR A 209 12.38 13.60 -1.17
CA THR A 209 13.02 14.92 -1.21
C THR A 209 14.54 14.84 -1.01
N GLU A 210 15.02 13.87 -0.23
CA GLU A 210 16.46 13.69 0.05
C GLU A 210 17.17 12.92 -1.08
N ASN A 211 16.41 12.16 -1.89
CA ASN A 211 16.92 11.42 -3.05
C ASN A 211 15.90 11.43 -4.21
N PRO A 212 15.73 12.55 -4.93
CA PRO A 212 14.59 12.76 -5.83
C PRO A 212 14.65 11.98 -7.14
N VAL A 213 15.86 11.63 -7.61
CA VAL A 213 16.12 10.92 -8.87
C VAL A 213 15.22 11.39 -10.04
N PRO A 214 15.25 12.70 -10.38
CA PRO A 214 14.23 13.33 -11.23
C PRO A 214 14.13 12.71 -12.64
N ASP A 215 15.24 12.27 -13.23
CA ASP A 215 15.24 11.64 -14.54
C ASP A 215 14.50 10.29 -14.54
N PHE A 216 14.60 9.53 -13.45
CA PHE A 216 13.84 8.28 -13.27
C PHE A 216 12.34 8.58 -13.15
N GLN A 217 11.97 9.58 -12.34
CA GLN A 217 10.58 10.02 -12.19
C GLN A 217 9.99 10.49 -13.54
N ALA A 218 10.75 11.29 -14.30
CA ALA A 218 10.35 11.76 -15.61
C ALA A 218 10.16 10.60 -16.61
N ALA A 219 11.04 9.59 -16.59
CA ALA A 219 10.91 8.41 -17.43
C ALA A 219 9.64 7.59 -17.10
N VAL A 220 9.29 7.46 -15.82
CA VAL A 220 8.02 6.84 -15.40
C VAL A 220 6.84 7.62 -15.93
N ILE A 221 6.81 8.95 -15.73
CA ILE A 221 5.74 9.83 -16.21
C ILE A 221 5.58 9.74 -17.74
N GLU A 222 6.67 9.77 -18.50
CA GLU A 222 6.62 9.68 -19.96
C GLU A 222 6.11 8.33 -20.45
N SER A 223 6.42 7.24 -19.74
CA SER A 223 5.88 5.92 -20.05
C SER A 223 4.37 5.85 -19.76
N VAL A 224 3.95 6.35 -18.60
CA VAL A 224 2.54 6.27 -18.14
C VAL A 224 1.62 7.21 -18.92
N ARG A 225 2.11 8.36 -19.40
CA ARG A 225 1.34 9.31 -20.23
C ARG A 225 0.73 8.68 -21.49
N LYS A 226 1.30 7.55 -21.95
CA LYS A 226 0.81 6.82 -23.12
C LYS A 226 -0.47 6.03 -22.85
N VAL A 227 -0.81 5.77 -21.59
CA VAL A 227 -1.93 4.91 -21.18
C VAL A 227 -2.94 5.59 -20.27
N THR A 228 -2.59 6.72 -19.64
CA THR A 228 -3.51 7.56 -18.86
C THR A 228 -3.03 9.02 -18.83
N HIS A 229 -3.92 9.96 -18.50
CA HIS A 229 -3.54 11.36 -18.35
C HIS A 229 -2.72 11.58 -17.07
N ILE A 230 -1.81 12.57 -17.13
CA ILE A 230 -0.92 12.95 -16.02
C ILE A 230 -1.53 14.17 -15.33
N ALA A 231 -1.49 14.18 -13.99
CA ALA A 231 -1.96 15.31 -13.21
C ALA A 231 -1.23 16.61 -13.61
N PRO A 232 -1.94 17.74 -13.68
CA PRO A 232 -1.29 19.03 -13.92
C PRO A 232 -0.34 19.38 -12.77
N ALA A 233 0.78 20.04 -13.11
CA ALA A 233 1.79 20.51 -12.17
C ALA A 233 1.38 21.81 -11.47
#